data_AF-J9ET61-F1
#
_entry.id   AF-J9ET61-F1
#
_cell.length_a   1.000
_cell.length_b   1.000
_cell.length_c   1.000
_cell.angle_alpha   90.00
_cell.angle_beta   90.00
_cell.angle_gamma   90.00
#
_symmetry.space_group_name_H-M   'P 1'
#
loop_
_entity.id
_entity.type
_entity.pdbx_description
1 polymer ?
#
loop_
_entity_poly.entity_id
_entity_poly.type
_entity_poly.pdbx_seq_one_letter_code
_entity_poly.pdbx_strand_id
1 'polypeptide(L)'
;MDKQLRLLDTTSNEYTTLFSLGSGSGAVKGIKRTTVGTYISAVESGELSVSLPSGEIVKELDAGNNLIVMVPNCEQEGHYATGGKENPLKIWDIEKGEKIFTAKNVRPDELQLRVPIWVNDIRFIPKSQNIVTVTGKHQIRLYDPRTQRRPVKEMMWAEEPLTAMSLCRNEMHIVAGNTRGDIGLFDLRNK
;
A
#
# COMPACT_ATOMS: atom_id res chain seq x y z
N MET A 1 6.78 -1.15 -20.36
CA MET A 1 7.45 -0.22 -19.42
C MET A 1 8.80 -0.82 -19.08
N ASP A 2 9.87 -0.04 -19.23
CA ASP A 2 11.20 -0.45 -18.81
C ASP A 2 11.28 -0.42 -17.28
N LYS A 3 11.65 -1.55 -16.65
CA LYS A 3 11.67 -1.72 -15.19
C LYS A 3 13.06 -1.44 -14.60
N GLN A 4 13.83 -0.56 -15.22
CA GLN A 4 15.13 -0.17 -14.69
C GLN A 4 14.96 0.58 -13.38
N LEU A 5 15.58 0.05 -12.34
CA LEU A 5 15.82 0.79 -11.13
C LEU A 5 16.96 1.78 -11.37
N ARG A 6 16.69 3.07 -11.16
CA ARG A 6 17.66 4.14 -11.26
C ARG A 6 17.71 4.93 -9.96
N LEU A 7 18.91 5.34 -9.57
CA LEU A 7 19.16 6.25 -8.47
C LEU A 7 19.42 7.64 -9.05
N LEU A 8 18.76 8.66 -8.50
CA LEU A 8 19.04 10.06 -8.81
C LEU A 8 19.88 10.66 -7.67
N ASP A 9 21.06 11.17 -8.00
CA ASP A 9 21.81 12.04 -7.10
C ASP A 9 21.21 13.46 -7.19
N THR A 10 20.68 13.97 -6.08
CA THR A 10 20.03 15.29 -6.04
C THR A 10 21.02 16.46 -6.08
N THR A 11 22.32 16.20 -5.85
CA THR A 11 23.38 17.21 -5.85
C THR A 11 23.96 17.39 -7.25
N SER A 12 24.29 16.28 -7.92
CA SER A 12 24.83 16.31 -9.30
C SER A 12 23.73 16.27 -10.37
N ASN A 13 22.50 15.91 -10.01
CA ASN A 13 21.36 15.66 -10.92
C ASN A 13 21.65 14.55 -11.95
N GLU A 14 22.47 13.58 -11.57
CA GLU A 14 22.85 12.44 -12.41
C GLU A 14 22.09 11.17 -12.03
N TYR A 15 21.76 10.36 -13.05
CA TYR A 15 21.12 9.07 -12.87
C TYR A 15 22.15 7.94 -12.95
N THR A 16 22.15 7.08 -11.94
CA THR A 16 22.87 5.80 -11.97
C THR A 16 21.87 4.67 -12.13
N THR A 17 21.98 3.90 -13.21
CA THR A 17 21.19 2.68 -13.40
C THR A 17 21.76 1.57 -12.54
N LEU A 18 20.91 0.92 -11.75
CA LEU A 18 21.30 -0.18 -10.87
C LEU A 18 21.07 -1.53 -11.56
N PHE A 19 19.82 -1.91 -11.76
CA PHE A 19 19.42 -3.18 -12.39
C PHE A 19 17.94 -3.15 -12.80
N SER A 20 17.50 -4.16 -13.56
CA SER A 20 16.08 -4.36 -13.92
C SER A 20 15.33 -5.06 -12.79
N LEU A 21 14.20 -4.51 -12.34
CA LEU A 21 13.33 -5.15 -11.35
C LEU A 21 12.52 -6.28 -11.98
N GLY A 22 12.77 -7.52 -11.53
CA GLY A 22 11.79 -8.61 -11.44
C GLY A 22 11.18 -9.19 -12.74
N SER A 23 10.61 -10.39 -12.61
CA SER A 23 9.98 -11.21 -13.66
C SER A 23 8.51 -10.87 -13.95
N GLY A 24 7.82 -10.22 -13.01
CA GLY A 24 6.39 -9.93 -13.14
C GLY A 24 6.05 -9.00 -14.31
N SER A 25 4.77 -8.85 -14.59
CA SER A 25 4.21 -7.99 -15.65
C SER A 25 3.56 -6.70 -15.11
N GLY A 26 3.44 -5.67 -15.97
CA GLY A 26 2.82 -4.39 -15.61
C GLY A 26 3.72 -3.43 -14.83
N ALA A 27 3.14 -2.33 -14.32
CA ALA A 27 3.89 -1.25 -13.68
C ALA A 27 4.43 -1.61 -12.29
N VAL A 28 5.51 -0.96 -11.86
CA VAL A 28 5.97 -1.01 -10.46
C VAL A 28 5.00 -0.21 -9.59
N LYS A 29 4.50 -0.82 -8.51
CA LYS A 29 3.49 -0.25 -7.59
C LYS A 29 4.06 0.14 -6.23
N GLY A 30 5.32 -0.16 -5.98
CA GLY A 30 6.08 0.37 -4.87
C GLY A 30 7.49 -0.17 -4.85
N ILE A 31 8.39 0.59 -4.23
CA ILE A 31 9.78 0.22 -4.05
C ILE A 31 10.32 0.79 -2.74
N LYS A 32 11.17 0.03 -2.06
CA LYS A 32 11.87 0.45 -0.83
C LYS A 32 13.24 -0.20 -0.75
N ARG A 33 14.28 0.61 -0.55
CA ARG A 33 15.59 0.11 -0.10
C ARG A 33 15.56 -0.09 1.43
N THR A 34 15.99 -1.26 1.89
CA THR A 34 16.14 -1.60 3.32
C THR A 34 17.44 -1.03 3.89
N THR A 35 17.59 -1.05 5.21
CA THR A 35 18.81 -0.60 5.90
C THR A 35 20.02 -1.47 5.55
N VAL A 36 19.81 -2.77 5.33
CA VAL A 36 20.84 -3.72 4.89
C VAL A 36 21.17 -3.62 3.39
N GLY A 37 20.49 -2.73 2.65
CA GLY A 37 20.79 -2.42 1.27
C GLY A 37 20.04 -3.25 0.22
N THR A 38 19.18 -4.19 0.63
CA THR A 38 18.29 -4.92 -0.29
C THR A 38 17.15 -4.03 -0.78
N TYR A 39 16.56 -4.41 -1.90
CA TYR A 39 15.45 -3.70 -2.55
C TYR A 39 14.19 -4.55 -2.48
N ILE A 40 13.13 -3.99 -1.91
CA ILE A 40 11.80 -4.57 -1.93
C ILE A 40 10.99 -3.86 -2.99
N SER A 41 10.40 -4.59 -3.92
CA SER A 41 9.54 -4.03 -4.96
C SER A 41 8.28 -4.84 -5.14
N ALA A 42 7.19 -4.16 -5.48
CA ALA A 42 5.95 -4.79 -5.91
C ALA A 42 5.58 -4.34 -7.32
N VAL A 43 5.06 -5.26 -8.13
CA VAL A 43 4.58 -4.97 -9.49
C VAL A 43 3.10 -5.32 -9.64
N GLU A 44 2.47 -4.83 -10.70
CA GLU A 44 1.02 -4.90 -10.91
C GLU A 44 0.44 -6.32 -10.91
N SER A 45 1.20 -7.32 -11.36
CA SER A 45 0.77 -8.73 -11.37
C SER A 45 0.85 -9.41 -10.01
N GLY A 46 1.41 -8.76 -9.00
CA GLY A 46 1.38 -9.24 -7.62
C GLY A 46 2.73 -9.68 -7.08
N GLU A 47 3.77 -9.76 -7.90
CA GLU A 47 5.10 -10.19 -7.44
C GLU A 47 5.68 -9.13 -6.49
N LEU A 48 5.86 -9.54 -5.23
CA LEU A 48 6.54 -8.80 -4.17
C LEU A 48 7.92 -9.42 -3.98
N SER A 49 8.91 -8.83 -4.63
CA SER A 49 10.26 -9.39 -4.76
C SER A 49 11.26 -8.69 -3.83
N VAL A 50 12.20 -9.48 -3.31
CA VAL A 50 13.38 -9.05 -2.55
C VAL A 50 14.60 -9.23 -3.45
N SER A 51 15.23 -8.12 -3.84
CA SER A 51 16.40 -8.12 -4.70
C SER A 51 17.65 -7.65 -3.95
N LEU A 52 18.78 -8.32 -4.19
CA LEU A 52 20.10 -7.86 -3.76
C LEU A 52 20.53 -6.62 -4.55
N PRO A 53 21.55 -5.88 -4.11
CA PRO A 53 22.15 -4.79 -4.90
C PRO A 53 22.66 -5.24 -6.28
N SER A 54 22.99 -6.52 -6.45
CA SER A 54 23.35 -7.14 -7.73
C SER A 54 22.18 -7.25 -8.71
N GLY A 55 20.94 -7.07 -8.25
CA GLY A 55 19.71 -7.32 -9.00
C GLY A 55 19.19 -8.75 -8.91
N GLU A 56 19.92 -9.66 -8.27
CA GLU A 56 19.46 -11.03 -8.02
C GLU A 56 18.25 -11.04 -7.09
N ILE A 57 17.18 -11.74 -7.49
CA ILE A 57 15.99 -11.94 -6.66
C ILE A 57 16.23 -13.11 -5.73
N VAL A 58 16.25 -12.86 -4.42
CA VAL A 58 16.47 -13.89 -3.40
C VAL A 58 15.17 -14.42 -2.82
N LYS A 59 14.07 -13.68 -2.97
CA LYS A 59 12.75 -14.07 -2.45
C LYS A 59 11.65 -13.38 -3.25
N GLU A 60 10.55 -14.08 -3.45
CA GLU A 60 9.37 -13.55 -4.11
C GLU A 60 8.11 -14.07 -3.42
N LEU A 61 7.14 -13.18 -3.22
CA LEU A 61 5.85 -13.48 -2.61
C LEU A 61 4.74 -13.05 -3.57
N ASP A 62 3.67 -13.85 -3.64
CA ASP A 62 2.50 -13.52 -4.45
C ASP A 62 1.50 -12.66 -3.68
N ALA A 63 1.56 -11.36 -3.89
CA ALA A 63 0.61 -10.39 -3.36
C ALA A 63 -0.69 -10.25 -4.17
N GLY A 64 -0.88 -11.09 -5.19
CA GLY A 64 -2.06 -11.19 -6.03
C GLY A 64 -2.12 -10.12 -7.12
N ASN A 65 -2.81 -10.43 -8.21
CA ASN A 65 -2.97 -9.54 -9.36
C ASN A 65 -3.62 -8.19 -9.03
N ASN A 66 -3.51 -7.26 -9.98
CA ASN A 66 -4.11 -5.93 -9.96
C ASN A 66 -3.68 -5.08 -8.76
N LEU A 67 -2.40 -5.19 -8.36
CA LEU A 67 -1.83 -4.31 -7.35
C LEU A 67 -1.86 -2.85 -7.83
N ILE A 68 -2.20 -1.96 -6.91
CA ILE A 68 -2.16 -0.51 -7.13
C ILE A 68 -1.07 0.11 -6.27
N VAL A 69 -0.84 -0.42 -5.07
CA VAL A 69 0.06 0.21 -4.10
C VAL A 69 0.77 -0.82 -3.23
N MET A 70 2.06 -0.58 -2.97
CA MET A 70 2.84 -1.19 -1.90
C MET A 70 3.48 -0.11 -1.03
N VAL A 71 3.31 -0.21 0.29
CA VAL A 71 3.83 0.77 1.25
C VAL A 71 4.62 0.05 2.35
N PRO A 72 5.84 0.50 2.69
CA PRO A 72 6.57 -0.03 3.83
C PRO A 72 5.96 0.44 5.16
N ASN A 73 6.03 -0.39 6.20
CA ASN A 73 5.81 0.06 7.55
C ASN A 73 7.02 0.87 8.02
N CYS A 74 6.79 2.10 8.47
CA CYS A 74 7.86 3.00 8.89
C CYS A 74 8.43 2.69 10.28
N GLU A 75 7.69 1.97 11.13
CA GLU A 75 8.11 1.65 12.50
C GLU A 75 8.58 0.20 12.65
N GLN A 76 8.32 -0.65 11.65
CA GLN A 76 8.69 -2.06 11.67
C GLN A 76 9.30 -2.44 10.32
N GLU A 77 10.62 -2.51 10.27
CA GLU A 77 11.33 -2.96 9.07
C GLU A 77 10.91 -4.40 8.69
N GLY A 78 11.01 -4.74 7.42
CA GLY A 78 10.54 -6.03 6.91
C GLY A 78 9.02 -6.14 6.76
N HIS A 79 8.23 -5.18 7.25
CA HIS A 79 6.77 -5.20 7.15
C HIS A 79 6.26 -4.30 6.03
N TYR A 80 5.39 -4.84 5.18
CA TYR A 80 4.88 -4.13 3.99
C TYR A 80 3.38 -4.35 3.85
N ALA A 81 2.68 -3.30 3.43
CA ALA A 81 1.27 -3.38 3.04
C ALA A 81 1.13 -3.38 1.53
N THR A 82 0.20 -4.18 1.01
CA THR A 82 -0.19 -4.16 -0.41
C THR A 82 -1.70 -4.07 -0.55
N GLY A 83 -2.17 -3.50 -1.66
CA GLY A 83 -3.59 -3.47 -2.02
C GLY A 83 -3.81 -3.03 -3.46
N GLY A 84 -5.03 -3.25 -3.95
CA GLY A 84 -5.41 -2.90 -5.31
C GLY A 84 -6.86 -3.19 -5.66
N LYS A 85 -7.13 -3.41 -6.94
CA LYS A 85 -8.47 -3.72 -7.46
C LYS A 85 -8.75 -5.21 -7.36
N GLU A 86 -9.84 -5.57 -6.68
CA GLU A 86 -10.13 -6.95 -6.25
C GLU A 86 -9.00 -7.58 -5.41
N ASN A 87 -8.13 -6.74 -4.85
CA ASN A 87 -6.99 -7.13 -4.05
C ASN A 87 -7.04 -6.38 -2.71
N PRO A 88 -7.54 -7.02 -1.63
CA PRO A 88 -7.72 -6.37 -0.34
C PRO A 88 -6.38 -5.97 0.27
N LEU A 89 -6.44 -5.15 1.32
CA LEU A 89 -5.29 -4.88 2.18
C LEU A 89 -4.68 -6.20 2.68
N LYS A 90 -3.39 -6.40 2.38
CA LYS A 90 -2.57 -7.50 2.90
C LYS A 90 -1.35 -6.91 3.58
N ILE A 91 -0.96 -7.48 4.71
CA ILE A 91 0.31 -7.15 5.38
C ILE A 91 1.23 -8.37 5.30
N TRP A 92 2.49 -8.10 4.99
CA TRP A 92 3.55 -9.07 4.76
C TRP A 92 4.66 -8.87 5.77
N ASP A 93 5.17 -9.96 6.31
CA ASP A 93 6.46 -10.04 6.97
C ASP A 93 7.43 -10.66 5.96
N ILE A 94 8.29 -9.82 5.37
CA ILE A 94 9.20 -10.22 4.30
C ILE A 94 10.32 -11.12 4.84
N GLU A 95 10.75 -10.89 6.08
CA GLU A 95 11.81 -11.70 6.71
C GLU A 95 11.32 -13.14 6.85
N LYS A 96 10.13 -13.33 7.41
CA LYS A 96 9.49 -14.67 7.49
C LYS A 96 9.03 -15.17 6.13
N GLY A 97 8.67 -14.28 5.22
CA GLY A 97 8.12 -14.64 3.91
C GLY A 97 6.66 -15.00 3.96
N GLU A 98 5.94 -14.40 4.90
CA GLU A 98 4.58 -14.79 5.20
C GLU A 98 3.65 -13.58 5.15
N LYS A 99 2.41 -13.87 4.78
CA LYS A 99 1.31 -12.91 4.83
C LYS A 99 0.69 -12.97 6.22
N ILE A 100 0.97 -11.97 7.04
CA ILE A 100 0.50 -11.92 8.43
C ILE A 100 -0.93 -11.40 8.58
N PHE A 101 -1.44 -10.68 7.57
CA PHE A 101 -2.82 -10.16 7.58
C PHE A 101 -3.43 -10.13 6.19
N THR A 102 -4.73 -10.36 6.11
CA THR A 102 -5.54 -10.11 4.91
C THR A 102 -6.92 -9.62 5.32
N ALA A 103 -7.25 -8.40 4.89
CA ALA A 103 -8.55 -7.81 5.15
C ALA A 103 -9.68 -8.67 4.57
N LYS A 104 -10.73 -8.85 5.36
CA LYS A 104 -11.99 -9.43 4.91
C LYS A 104 -12.83 -8.31 4.33
N ASN A 105 -13.52 -8.59 3.23
CA ASN A 105 -14.44 -7.62 2.64
C ASN A 105 -15.51 -7.19 3.67
N VAL A 106 -16.00 -5.97 3.51
CA VAL A 106 -17.10 -5.43 4.31
C VAL A 106 -18.38 -6.26 4.10
N ARG A 107 -19.41 -5.98 4.90
CA ARG A 107 -20.71 -6.62 4.68
C ARG A 107 -21.28 -6.15 3.33
N PRO A 108 -22.15 -6.95 2.70
CA PRO A 108 -22.94 -6.47 1.57
C PRO A 108 -23.63 -5.15 1.89
N ASP A 109 -23.87 -4.35 0.86
CA ASP A 109 -24.58 -3.08 0.99
C ASP A 109 -26.08 -3.29 1.29
N GLU A 110 -26.85 -2.19 1.32
CA GLU A 110 -28.28 -2.20 1.60
C GLU A 110 -29.08 -3.07 0.62
N LEU A 111 -28.58 -3.22 -0.61
CA LEU A 111 -29.17 -4.07 -1.65
C LEU A 111 -28.68 -5.52 -1.59
N GLN A 112 -27.96 -5.90 -0.53
CA GLN A 112 -27.30 -7.20 -0.38
C GLN A 112 -26.28 -7.52 -1.47
N LEU A 113 -25.72 -6.49 -2.12
CA LEU A 113 -24.69 -6.64 -3.13
C LEU A 113 -23.29 -6.63 -2.52
N ARG A 114 -22.38 -7.39 -3.14
CA ARG A 114 -20.97 -7.39 -2.75
C ARG A 114 -20.35 -6.03 -3.05
N VAL A 115 -19.82 -5.37 -2.02
CA VAL A 115 -19.03 -4.16 -2.17
C VAL A 115 -17.70 -4.48 -2.89
N PRO A 116 -17.40 -3.86 -4.05
CA PRO A 116 -16.14 -4.07 -4.76
C PRO A 116 -14.92 -3.67 -3.90
N ILE A 117 -13.81 -4.39 -4.07
CA ILE A 117 -12.56 -4.06 -3.39
C ILE A 117 -11.71 -3.23 -4.33
N TRP A 118 -11.31 -2.05 -3.90
CA TRP A 118 -10.48 -1.17 -4.73
C TRP A 118 -9.61 -0.27 -3.85
N VAL A 119 -8.49 -0.78 -3.36
CA VAL A 119 -7.57 -0.03 -2.49
C VAL A 119 -6.63 0.79 -3.36
N ASN A 120 -6.68 2.12 -3.25
CA ASN A 120 -5.84 3.03 -4.04
C ASN A 120 -4.61 3.50 -3.27
N ASP A 121 -4.73 3.74 -1.96
CA ASP A 121 -3.58 4.13 -1.14
C ASP A 121 -3.72 3.56 0.29
N ILE A 122 -2.57 3.36 0.96
CA ILE A 122 -2.44 2.72 2.26
C ILE A 122 -1.44 3.51 3.12
N ARG A 123 -1.73 3.71 4.42
CA ARG A 123 -0.74 4.22 5.38
C ARG A 123 -0.80 3.42 6.67
N PHE A 124 0.36 3.04 7.18
CA PHE A 124 0.54 2.64 8.57
C PHE A 124 0.51 3.90 9.43
N ILE A 125 -0.35 3.95 10.44
CA ILE A 125 -0.42 5.10 11.33
C ILE A 125 0.65 4.93 12.42
N PRO A 126 1.66 5.81 12.52
CA PRO A 126 2.75 5.71 13.50
C PRO A 126 2.24 5.69 14.93
N LYS A 127 3.02 5.07 15.84
CA LYS A 127 2.73 4.86 17.26
C LYS A 127 1.43 4.12 17.51
N SER A 128 0.88 3.52 16.47
CA SER A 128 -0.30 2.69 16.49
C SER A 128 -0.05 1.47 15.61
N GLN A 129 -0.79 0.40 15.83
CA GLN A 129 -0.79 -0.73 14.89
C GLN A 129 -1.91 -0.61 13.86
N ASN A 130 -2.51 0.58 13.74
CA ASN A 130 -3.62 0.81 12.85
C ASN A 130 -3.14 1.11 11.43
N ILE A 131 -3.93 0.67 10.47
CA ILE A 131 -3.70 0.91 9.05
C ILE A 131 -4.93 1.61 8.49
N VAL A 132 -4.70 2.64 7.70
CA VAL A 132 -5.76 3.35 6.98
C VAL A 132 -5.60 3.13 5.49
N THR A 133 -6.73 2.93 4.81
CA THR A 133 -6.79 2.78 3.35
C THR A 133 -7.80 3.75 2.77
N VAL A 134 -7.53 4.29 1.60
CA VAL A 134 -8.53 4.99 0.77
C VAL A 134 -8.84 4.16 -0.46
N THR A 135 -10.07 4.27 -0.95
CA THR A 135 -10.57 3.37 -2.00
C THR A 135 -11.08 4.11 -3.23
N GLY A 136 -11.14 3.38 -4.34
CA GLY A 136 -11.78 3.83 -5.58
C GLY A 136 -13.32 3.96 -5.48
N LYS A 137 -13.91 3.64 -4.31
CA LYS A 137 -15.32 3.78 -3.98
C LYS A 137 -15.54 4.78 -2.85
N HIS A 138 -14.77 5.88 -2.86
CA HIS A 138 -14.92 7.04 -1.95
C HIS A 138 -14.92 6.70 -0.44
N GLN A 139 -14.44 5.50 -0.06
CA GLN A 139 -14.36 5.05 1.32
C GLN A 139 -12.96 5.26 1.89
N ILE A 140 -12.91 5.72 3.13
CA ILE A 140 -11.75 5.72 4.03
C ILE A 140 -11.99 4.61 5.06
N ARG A 141 -11.08 3.64 5.16
CA ARG A 141 -11.21 2.49 6.07
C ARG A 141 -10.05 2.43 7.04
N LEU A 142 -10.36 2.31 8.32
CA LEU A 142 -9.41 2.08 9.40
C LEU A 142 -9.44 0.60 9.80
N TYR A 143 -8.28 -0.01 9.89
CA TYR A 143 -8.08 -1.39 10.32
C TYR A 143 -7.20 -1.43 11.56
N ASP A 144 -7.55 -2.30 12.51
CA ASP A 144 -6.66 -2.75 13.57
C ASP A 144 -6.48 -4.28 13.43
N PRO A 145 -5.36 -4.74 12.85
CA PRO A 145 -5.10 -6.17 12.61
C PRO A 145 -5.19 -7.06 13.85
N ARG A 146 -5.03 -6.50 15.05
CA ARG A 146 -5.10 -7.26 16.30
C ARG A 146 -6.54 -7.58 16.71
N THR A 147 -7.51 -6.79 16.24
CA THR A 147 -8.89 -6.89 16.70
C THR A 147 -9.74 -7.72 15.75
N GLN A 148 -9.69 -7.41 14.45
CA GLN A 148 -10.53 -8.08 13.45
C GLN A 148 -9.99 -7.86 12.02
N ARG A 149 -10.46 -8.70 11.10
CA ARG A 149 -10.09 -8.64 9.68
C ARG A 149 -10.88 -7.62 8.87
N ARG A 150 -12.02 -7.14 9.38
CA ARG A 150 -12.83 -6.09 8.75
C ARG A 150 -12.39 -4.72 9.26
N PRO A 151 -12.67 -3.62 8.54
CA PRO A 151 -12.38 -2.29 9.06
C PRO A 151 -13.09 -2.09 10.41
N VAL A 152 -12.36 -1.57 11.39
CA VAL A 152 -12.93 -1.14 12.68
C VAL A 152 -13.75 0.13 12.51
N LYS A 153 -13.46 0.91 11.45
CA LYS A 153 -14.22 2.09 11.07
C LYS A 153 -14.19 2.29 9.57
N GLU A 154 -15.30 2.76 9.03
CA GLU A 154 -15.44 3.17 7.64
C GLU A 154 -16.09 4.56 7.62
N MET A 155 -15.58 5.42 6.75
CA MET A 155 -16.14 6.74 6.47
C MET A 155 -16.27 6.88 4.95
N MET A 156 -17.27 7.60 4.50
CA MET A 156 -17.42 7.97 3.09
C MET A 156 -17.24 9.48 2.95
N TRP A 157 -16.54 9.91 1.93
CA TRP A 157 -16.36 11.34 1.64
C TRP A 157 -16.41 11.57 0.14
N ALA A 158 -17.20 12.58 -0.26
CA ALA A 158 -17.51 12.87 -1.65
C ALA A 158 -18.16 11.67 -2.37
N GLU A 159 -18.28 11.78 -3.69
CA GLU A 159 -18.81 10.69 -4.55
C GLU A 159 -17.72 10.15 -5.49
N GLU A 160 -16.61 10.88 -5.61
CA GLU A 160 -15.52 10.62 -6.52
C GLU A 160 -14.45 9.70 -5.89
N PRO A 161 -13.81 8.81 -6.68
CA PRO A 161 -12.77 7.91 -6.20
C PRO A 161 -11.66 8.65 -5.45
N LEU A 162 -11.26 8.14 -4.27
CA LEU A 162 -10.09 8.64 -3.55
C LEU A 162 -8.83 8.05 -4.17
N THR A 163 -7.87 8.90 -4.50
CA THR A 163 -6.68 8.53 -5.28
C THR A 163 -5.42 8.47 -4.44
N ALA A 164 -5.29 9.34 -3.45
CA ALA A 164 -4.08 9.46 -2.63
C ALA A 164 -4.41 9.92 -1.21
N MET A 165 -3.51 9.60 -0.28
CA MET A 165 -3.62 10.01 1.12
C MET A 165 -2.25 10.37 1.70
N SER A 166 -2.23 11.25 2.69
CA SER A 166 -1.05 11.48 3.52
C SER A 166 -1.43 11.52 5.00
N LEU A 167 -0.50 11.10 5.85
CA LEU A 167 -0.62 11.26 7.29
C LEU A 167 -0.32 12.71 7.67
N CYS A 168 -0.96 13.19 8.73
CA CYS A 168 -0.64 14.47 9.34
C CYS A 168 0.34 14.31 10.51
N ARG A 169 0.90 15.43 10.98
CA ARG A 169 1.71 15.47 12.21
C ARG A 169 0.89 15.07 13.44
N ASN A 170 -0.39 15.43 13.45
CA ASN A 170 -1.31 15.00 14.50
C ASN A 170 -1.65 13.53 14.31
N GLU A 171 -1.57 12.78 15.39
CA GLU A 171 -1.95 11.36 15.40
C GLU A 171 -3.40 11.21 14.93
N MET A 172 -3.67 10.11 14.23
CA MET A 172 -5.01 9.76 13.71
C MET A 172 -5.63 10.78 12.75
N HIS A 173 -4.86 11.72 12.21
CA HIS A 173 -5.33 12.62 11.15
C HIS A 173 -4.73 12.26 9.80
N ILE A 174 -5.55 12.38 8.76
CA ILE A 174 -5.15 12.17 7.37
C ILE A 174 -5.65 13.29 6.47
N VAL A 175 -4.91 13.53 5.40
CA VAL A 175 -5.40 14.28 4.24
C VAL A 175 -5.65 13.29 3.11
N ALA A 176 -6.82 13.33 2.49
CA ALA A 176 -7.15 12.51 1.32
C ALA A 176 -7.58 13.38 0.14
N GLY A 177 -7.22 12.96 -1.07
CA GLY A 177 -7.61 13.62 -2.32
C GLY A 177 -8.43 12.71 -3.23
N ASN A 178 -9.32 13.30 -4.03
CA ASN A 178 -10.17 12.57 -4.98
C ASN A 178 -9.79 12.86 -6.44
N THR A 179 -10.45 12.19 -7.41
CA THR A 179 -10.21 12.42 -8.85
C THR A 179 -10.66 13.78 -9.37
N ARG A 180 -11.48 14.52 -8.63
CA ARG A 180 -11.95 15.86 -8.98
C ARG A 180 -10.97 16.95 -8.57
N GLY A 181 -10.02 16.63 -7.70
CA GLY A 181 -9.05 17.56 -7.16
C GLY A 181 -9.43 18.15 -5.79
N ASP A 182 -10.51 17.65 -5.18
CA ASP A 182 -10.84 18.03 -3.81
C ASP A 182 -9.86 17.40 -2.82
N ILE A 183 -9.61 18.10 -1.72
CA ILE A 183 -8.73 17.65 -0.64
C ILE A 183 -9.48 17.82 0.69
N GLY A 184 -9.57 16.75 1.47
CA GLY A 184 -10.21 16.73 2.79
C GLY A 184 -9.23 16.37 3.91
N LEU A 185 -9.42 16.97 5.09
CA LEU A 185 -8.74 16.61 6.34
C LEU A 185 -9.70 15.83 7.25
N PHE A 186 -9.26 14.67 7.74
CA PHE A 186 -10.10 13.77 8.54
C PHE A 186 -9.44 13.41 9.86
N ASP A 187 -10.20 13.45 10.95
CA ASP A 187 -9.84 12.83 12.23
C ASP A 187 -10.45 11.43 12.31
N LEU A 188 -9.60 10.41 12.34
CA LEU A 188 -10.01 9.01 12.36
C LEU A 188 -10.61 8.58 13.71
N ARG A 189 -10.54 9.40 14.76
CA ARG A 189 -11.13 9.13 16.08
C ARG A 189 -12.61 9.52 16.17
N ASN A 190 -13.00 10.62 15.52
CA ASN A 190 -14.33 11.20 15.67
C ASN A 190 -15.40 10.43 14.90
N LYS A 191 -16.52 10.09 15.55
CA LYS A 191 -17.61 9.30 14.97
C LYS A 191 -18.09 9.84 13.64
#